data_AF-A0A1Q2ZYH1-F1
#
_entry.id   AF-A0A1Q2ZYH1-F1
#
_cell.length_a   1.000
_cell.length_b   1.000
_cell.length_c   1.000
_cell.angle_alpha   90.00
_cell.angle_beta   90.00
_cell.angle_gamma   90.00
#
_symmetry.space_group_name_H-M   'P 1'
#
loop_
_entity.id
_entity.type
_entity.pdbx_description
1 polymer ?
#
loop_
_entity_poly.entity_id
_entity_poly.type
_entity_poly.pdbx_seq_one_letter_code
_entity_poly.pdbx_strand_id
1 'polypeptide(L)'
;MGVEVGKRKLVYTTSRNNDRNLDFLKRRRIEDPSSSDDEDAADLNQERRSISSSSSSSEDETHSDDSHVSLRQSVDDRDLEITKRREEILDRTDKTEIKPIERQIKLYGDERGDVDQIFKWCMDRYRLPRILYASELLEKATPLLPIVRDMYRGVVDSHYKFEANEMRQSSQRAILSVQEFRSMDLTKFTAGYYGMKRQFKIGEIILQKYKSFLLKRQGDTMKWWGVSDFAHYVLAPEVLVSLCIKEMRLSDDVYDKNARERAYDIFANTIKFGTVVADQSPLEPWEVVP
;
A
#
# COMPACT_ATOMS: atom_id res chain seq x y z
N MET A 1 -42.67 -48.98 26.41
CA MET A 1 -41.77 -48.10 25.63
C MET A 1 -41.65 -46.77 26.36
N GLY A 2 -40.55 -46.58 27.09
CA GLY A 2 -40.22 -45.33 27.78
C GLY A 2 -38.70 -45.23 27.83
N VAL A 3 -38.15 -44.24 27.13
CA VAL A 3 -36.71 -44.04 26.97
C VAL A 3 -36.26 -43.01 28.00
N GLU A 4 -35.47 -43.44 28.98
CA GLU A 4 -34.82 -42.58 29.97
C GLU A 4 -33.61 -41.87 29.35
N VAL A 5 -33.62 -40.54 29.42
CA VAL A 5 -32.53 -39.67 28.93
C VAL A 5 -31.49 -39.50 30.03
N GLY A 6 -30.34 -40.15 29.87
CA GLY A 6 -29.21 -40.09 30.78
C GLY A 6 -28.53 -38.72 30.83
N LYS A 7 -28.43 -38.13 32.02
CA LYS A 7 -27.68 -36.90 32.31
C LYS A 7 -26.19 -37.21 32.40
N ARG A 8 -25.37 -36.71 31.47
CA ARG A 8 -23.89 -36.74 31.59
C ARG A 8 -23.40 -35.46 32.28
N LYS A 9 -22.72 -35.62 33.42
CA LYS A 9 -22.01 -34.57 34.15
C LYS A 9 -20.71 -34.21 33.41
N LEU A 10 -20.50 -32.93 33.13
CA LEU A 10 -19.17 -32.40 32.78
C LEU A 10 -18.31 -32.34 34.05
N VAL A 11 -17.13 -32.97 34.00
CA VAL A 11 -16.09 -32.86 35.02
C VAL A 11 -14.99 -31.96 34.44
N TYR A 12 -14.79 -30.80 35.06
CA TYR A 12 -13.64 -29.94 34.77
C TYR A 12 -12.46 -30.41 35.62
N THR A 13 -11.38 -30.83 34.99
CA THR A 13 -10.08 -31.03 35.65
C THR A 13 -9.26 -29.75 35.52
N THR A 14 -8.94 -29.14 36.66
CA THR A 14 -7.96 -28.05 36.77
C THR A 14 -6.66 -28.60 37.37
N SER A 15 -5.52 -28.27 36.76
CA SER A 15 -4.19 -28.36 37.38
C SER A 15 -3.30 -27.34 36.67
N ARG A 16 -3.07 -26.13 37.20
CA ARG A 16 -2.17 -25.68 38.29
C ARG A 16 -0.69 -25.63 37.87
N ASN A 17 -0.14 -24.40 37.93
CA ASN A 17 1.26 -23.94 37.83
C ASN A 17 1.79 -23.58 36.43
N ASN A 18 1.94 -22.29 36.14
CA ASN A 18 3.24 -21.63 36.32
C ASN A 18 3.13 -20.10 36.23
N ASP A 19 3.32 -19.44 37.37
CA ASP A 19 3.72 -18.04 37.48
C ASP A 19 5.12 -17.87 36.90
N ARG A 20 5.28 -16.97 35.92
CA ARG A 20 6.54 -16.30 35.55
C ARG A 20 6.30 -15.40 34.34
N ASN A 21 5.77 -14.18 34.55
CA ASN A 21 5.98 -13.04 33.63
C ASN A 21 5.47 -11.71 34.21
N LEU A 22 5.84 -11.39 35.45
CA LEU A 22 5.56 -10.10 36.08
C LEU A 22 6.81 -9.25 36.35
N ASP A 23 7.93 -9.51 35.66
CA ASP A 23 9.21 -8.86 35.94
C ASP A 23 9.88 -8.10 34.76
N PHE A 24 9.16 -7.84 33.67
CA PHE A 24 9.76 -7.17 32.49
C PHE A 24 9.59 -5.64 32.42
N LEU A 25 9.01 -4.99 33.44
CA LEU A 25 8.72 -3.54 33.41
C LEU A 25 9.58 -2.66 34.34
N LYS A 26 10.76 -3.12 34.78
CA LYS A 26 11.61 -2.36 35.72
C LYS A 26 13.09 -2.20 35.36
N ARG A 27 13.48 -2.23 34.08
CA ARG A 27 14.85 -1.83 33.68
C ARG A 27 14.88 -1.07 32.35
N ARG A 28 14.76 0.26 32.43
CA ARG A 28 15.40 1.22 31.50
C ARG A 28 15.27 2.64 32.08
N ARG A 29 16.15 2.99 33.02
CA ARG A 29 16.49 4.37 33.36
C ARG A 29 17.76 4.41 34.22
N ILE A 30 18.94 4.56 33.59
CA ILE A 30 20.21 5.11 34.11
C ILE A 30 20.94 5.55 32.81
N GLU A 31 20.93 6.82 32.40
CA GLU A 31 21.83 7.92 32.81
C GLU A 31 23.32 7.60 32.57
N ASP A 32 23.85 8.11 31.46
CA ASP A 32 25.28 8.32 31.20
C ASP A 32 25.81 9.43 32.14
N PRO A 33 27.06 9.30 32.62
CA PRO A 33 28.04 10.32 32.24
C PRO A 33 29.49 9.83 32.09
N SER A 34 30.31 10.72 31.51
CA SER A 34 31.79 10.78 31.39
C SER A 34 32.39 10.14 30.12
N SER A 35 33.07 10.85 29.21
CA SER A 35 34.21 11.79 29.32
C SER A 35 35.53 11.10 29.66
N SER A 36 36.36 10.82 28.65
CA SER A 36 37.80 11.20 28.61
C SER A 36 38.46 10.74 27.32
N ASP A 37 39.27 11.64 26.77
CA ASP A 37 40.21 11.49 25.68
C ASP A 37 41.30 10.42 25.96
N ASP A 38 41.80 9.75 24.91
CA ASP A 38 43.20 9.87 24.46
C ASP A 38 43.61 8.79 23.43
N GLU A 39 44.23 9.34 22.39
CA GLU A 39 45.20 8.92 21.38
C GLU A 39 45.67 7.46 21.13
N ASP A 40 45.97 7.27 19.83
CA ASP A 40 47.18 6.69 19.24
C ASP A 40 47.22 5.28 18.61
N ALA A 41 47.38 5.35 17.28
CA ALA A 41 48.46 4.78 16.46
C ALA A 41 48.45 3.29 16.02
N ALA A 42 48.56 3.17 14.68
CA ALA A 42 49.37 2.20 13.92
C ALA A 42 49.00 0.70 14.02
N ASP A 43 49.22 -0.17 13.06
CA ASP A 43 49.63 -0.20 11.65
C ASP A 43 49.67 -1.70 11.32
N LEU A 44 49.57 -2.07 10.03
CA LEU A 44 49.93 -3.37 9.45
C LEU A 44 49.10 -4.60 9.88
N ASN A 45 48.93 -5.67 9.10
CA ASN A 45 49.06 -6.02 7.69
C ASN A 45 48.80 -7.54 7.70
N GLN A 46 48.20 -8.08 6.64
CA GLN A 46 48.38 -9.50 6.25
C GLN A 46 47.86 -10.56 7.27
N GLU A 47 47.47 -11.78 6.93
CA GLU A 47 47.71 -12.56 5.75
C GLU A 47 46.67 -13.69 5.69
N ARG A 48 46.38 -14.06 4.46
CA ARG A 48 45.86 -15.36 4.02
C ARG A 48 46.37 -16.53 4.88
N ARG A 49 45.51 -17.52 5.12
CA ARG A 49 45.91 -18.94 5.06
C ARG A 49 44.71 -19.84 4.82
N SER A 50 44.56 -20.21 3.55
CA SER A 50 44.00 -21.48 3.13
C SER A 50 44.86 -22.60 3.71
N ILE A 51 44.25 -23.62 4.32
CA ILE A 51 44.87 -24.95 4.42
C ILE A 51 43.80 -25.98 4.11
N SER A 52 44.19 -26.83 3.18
CA SER A 52 43.49 -27.91 2.52
C SER A 52 43.43 -29.19 3.35
N SER A 53 42.41 -29.99 3.06
CA SER A 53 42.43 -31.45 2.85
C SER A 53 43.04 -32.36 3.92
N SER A 54 42.22 -33.27 4.43
CA SER A 54 42.63 -34.66 4.65
C SER A 54 41.47 -35.61 4.36
N SER A 55 41.65 -36.36 3.28
CA SER A 55 40.97 -37.59 2.90
C SER A 55 41.18 -38.71 3.93
N SER A 56 40.15 -39.49 4.22
CA SER A 56 40.30 -40.86 4.71
C SER A 56 39.17 -41.73 4.15
N SER A 57 39.58 -42.74 3.41
CA SER A 57 38.78 -43.82 2.82
C SER A 57 38.32 -44.84 3.86
N SER A 58 37.11 -45.36 3.68
CA SER A 58 36.78 -46.75 4.04
C SER A 58 35.51 -47.16 3.31
N GLU A 59 35.65 -48.16 2.45
CA GLU A 59 34.57 -48.92 1.84
C GLU A 59 33.93 -49.83 2.90
N ASP A 60 32.60 -49.90 2.91
CA ASP A 60 31.91 -51.14 3.25
C ASP A 60 30.49 -51.11 2.66
N GLU A 61 30.15 -52.19 1.96
CA GLU A 61 28.84 -52.41 1.36
C GLU A 61 27.83 -52.90 2.41
N THR A 62 26.58 -52.47 2.27
CA THR A 62 25.34 -53.28 2.22
C THR A 62 24.14 -52.59 2.87
N HIS A 63 22.97 -52.92 2.31
CA HIS A 63 21.60 -52.66 2.77
C HIS A 63 20.89 -51.37 2.31
N SER A 64 20.11 -51.59 1.24
CA SER A 64 18.81 -50.98 0.93
C SER A 64 18.05 -50.48 2.17
N ASP A 65 17.83 -49.17 2.25
CA ASP A 65 16.72 -48.62 3.04
C ASP A 65 16.09 -47.44 2.30
N ASP A 66 14.81 -47.62 1.98
CA ASP A 66 13.96 -46.67 1.26
C ASP A 66 13.64 -45.51 2.21
N SER A 67 14.44 -44.44 2.13
CA SER A 67 14.26 -43.27 2.97
C SER A 67 13.01 -42.51 2.53
N HIS A 68 11.88 -42.85 3.13
CA HIS A 68 10.65 -42.07 3.11
C HIS A 68 10.93 -40.68 3.71
N VAL A 69 11.24 -39.70 2.84
CA VAL A 69 11.42 -38.29 3.19
C VAL A 69 10.07 -37.75 3.68
N SER A 70 9.89 -37.80 4.99
CA SER A 70 8.72 -37.23 5.66
C SER A 70 8.97 -35.74 5.84
N LEU A 71 8.55 -34.92 4.88
CA LEU A 71 8.56 -33.46 5.00
C LEU A 71 7.69 -33.06 6.19
N ARG A 72 8.31 -32.87 7.36
CA ARG A 72 7.69 -32.20 8.50
C ARG A 72 7.63 -30.71 8.18
N GLN A 73 6.62 -30.29 7.42
CA GLN A 73 6.24 -28.89 7.33
C GLN A 73 5.61 -28.50 8.67
N SER A 74 6.42 -27.96 9.57
CA SER A 74 5.90 -27.17 10.69
C SER A 74 5.45 -25.83 10.13
N VAL A 75 4.14 -25.63 10.09
CA VAL A 75 3.54 -24.32 9.79
C VAL A 75 3.49 -23.57 11.11
N ASP A 76 4.05 -22.36 11.14
CA ASP A 76 3.97 -21.48 12.32
C ASP A 76 2.49 -21.12 12.56
N ASP A 77 2.00 -21.25 13.80
CA ASP A 77 0.63 -20.92 14.18
C ASP A 77 0.26 -19.48 13.78
N ARG A 78 1.26 -18.59 13.69
CA ARG A 78 1.09 -17.21 13.23
C ARG A 78 0.74 -17.10 11.75
N ASP A 79 1.26 -18.00 10.91
CA ASP A 79 0.95 -18.03 9.49
C ASP A 79 -0.45 -18.59 9.23
N LEU A 80 -0.91 -19.54 10.06
CA LEU A 80 -2.29 -20.03 10.06
C LEU A 80 -3.31 -18.93 10.41
N GLU A 81 -2.98 -18.07 11.37
CA GLU A 81 -3.81 -16.92 11.74
C GLU A 81 -3.88 -15.89 10.59
N ILE A 82 -2.78 -15.69 9.86
CA ILE A 82 -2.73 -14.79 8.70
C ILE A 82 -3.57 -15.34 7.54
N THR A 83 -3.48 -16.64 7.25
CA THR A 83 -4.31 -17.27 6.19
C THR A 83 -5.78 -17.25 6.56
N LYS A 84 -6.14 -17.55 7.81
CA LYS A 84 -7.52 -17.50 8.29
C LYS A 84 -8.12 -16.10 8.21
N ARG A 85 -7.36 -15.07 8.60
CA ARG A 85 -7.80 -13.68 8.48
C ARG A 85 -7.94 -13.23 7.02
N ARG A 86 -7.16 -13.82 6.09
CA ARG A 86 -7.25 -13.56 4.65
C ARG A 86 -8.53 -14.16 4.05
N GLU A 87 -8.89 -15.37 4.45
CA GLU A 87 -10.16 -16.02 4.06
C GLU A 87 -11.37 -15.28 4.61
N GLU A 88 -11.34 -14.85 5.88
CA GLU A 88 -12.42 -14.05 6.48
C GLU A 88 -12.63 -12.68 5.80
N ILE A 89 -11.59 -12.14 5.14
CA ILE A 89 -11.68 -10.90 4.35
C ILE A 89 -12.30 -11.19 2.98
N LEU A 90 -11.94 -12.30 2.33
CA LEU A 90 -12.52 -12.73 1.05
C LEU A 90 -14.04 -12.95 1.16
N ASP A 91 -14.49 -13.59 2.25
CA ASP A 91 -15.92 -13.81 2.52
C ASP A 91 -16.69 -12.52 2.86
N ARG A 92 -15.99 -11.45 3.27
CA ARG A 92 -16.60 -10.13 3.51
C ARG A 92 -16.66 -9.28 2.24
N THR A 93 -15.67 -9.40 1.36
CA THR A 93 -15.64 -8.64 0.09
C THR A 93 -16.75 -9.03 -0.87
N ASP A 94 -17.30 -10.25 -0.78
CA ASP A 94 -18.47 -10.68 -1.55
C ASP A 94 -19.79 -10.00 -1.14
N LYS A 95 -19.84 -9.26 -0.02
CA LYS A 95 -21.06 -8.62 0.50
C LYS A 95 -21.07 -7.10 0.45
N THR A 96 -19.94 -6.47 0.13
CA THR A 96 -19.88 -5.02 -0.13
C THR A 96 -19.64 -4.80 -1.61
N GLU A 97 -20.73 -4.75 -2.39
CA GLU A 97 -20.71 -4.28 -3.77
C GLU A 97 -20.17 -2.84 -3.80
N ILE A 98 -18.87 -2.68 -4.04
CA ILE A 98 -18.31 -1.39 -4.45
C ILE A 98 -18.79 -1.21 -5.90
N LYS A 99 -19.87 -0.46 -6.07
CA LYS A 99 -20.40 -0.18 -7.41
C LYS A 99 -19.40 0.69 -8.17
N PRO A 100 -19.15 0.41 -9.46
CA PRO A 100 -18.36 1.31 -10.30
C PRO A 100 -19.04 2.69 -10.32
N ILE A 101 -18.25 3.74 -10.08
CA ILE A 101 -18.75 5.12 -10.07
C ILE A 101 -19.21 5.47 -11.49
N GLU A 102 -20.50 5.74 -11.66
CA GLU A 102 -21.06 6.20 -12.93
C GLU A 102 -20.47 7.58 -13.29
N ARG A 103 -19.56 7.58 -14.25
CA ARG A 103 -18.98 8.82 -14.76
C ARG A 103 -20.01 9.55 -15.62
N GLN A 104 -20.46 10.70 -15.16
CA GLN A 104 -21.15 11.65 -16.03
C GLN A 104 -20.12 12.34 -16.93
N ILE A 105 -19.62 11.64 -17.95
CA ILE A 105 -18.82 12.25 -19.02
C ILE A 105 -19.78 13.07 -19.88
N LYS A 106 -20.01 14.33 -19.51
CA LYS A 106 -20.54 15.29 -20.48
C LYS A 106 -19.45 15.50 -21.55
N LEU A 107 -19.77 15.09 -22.77
CA LEU A 107 -19.04 15.42 -23.99
C LEU A 107 -19.13 16.93 -24.18
N TYR A 108 -18.10 17.64 -23.73
CA TYR A 108 -17.88 19.03 -24.10
C TYR A 108 -17.40 19.01 -25.55
N GLY A 109 -18.13 19.69 -26.43
CA GLY A 109 -17.77 19.85 -27.82
C GLY A 109 -16.70 20.94 -27.98
N ASP A 110 -15.72 20.64 -28.83
CA ASP A 110 -14.73 21.53 -29.47
C ASP A 110 -13.58 22.11 -28.62
N GLU A 111 -12.35 21.81 -29.04
CA GLU A 111 -11.15 21.64 -28.20
C GLU A 111 -10.36 22.92 -27.86
N ARG A 112 -10.83 24.14 -28.15
CA ARG A 112 -10.02 25.36 -27.88
C ARG A 112 -10.74 26.55 -27.27
N GLY A 113 -12.06 26.51 -27.12
CA GLY A 113 -12.85 27.60 -26.51
C GLY A 113 -13.27 27.38 -25.04
N ASP A 114 -12.83 26.28 -24.42
CA ASP A 114 -13.53 25.68 -23.28
C ASP A 114 -12.74 25.69 -21.96
N VAL A 115 -11.48 26.15 -21.91
CA VAL A 115 -10.68 26.12 -20.67
C VAL A 115 -11.32 26.98 -19.57
N ASP A 116 -11.70 28.22 -19.91
CA ASP A 116 -12.35 29.15 -18.99
C ASP A 116 -13.75 28.67 -18.59
N GLN A 117 -14.46 27.98 -19.50
CA GLN A 117 -15.78 27.41 -19.25
C GLN A 117 -15.70 26.20 -18.32
N ILE A 118 -14.75 25.29 -18.56
CA ILE A 118 -14.44 24.16 -17.66
C ILE A 118 -14.02 24.70 -16.30
N PHE A 119 -13.14 25.70 -16.25
CA PHE A 119 -12.71 26.33 -15.02
C PHE A 119 -13.90 26.88 -14.24
N LYS A 120 -14.71 27.74 -14.88
CA LYS A 120 -15.88 28.35 -14.26
C LYS A 120 -16.89 27.30 -13.79
N TRP A 121 -17.21 26.32 -14.63
CA TRP A 121 -18.16 25.25 -14.30
C TRP A 121 -17.69 24.41 -13.10
N CYS A 122 -16.41 24.00 -13.08
CA CYS A 122 -15.85 23.22 -11.98
C CYS A 122 -15.79 24.03 -10.69
N MET A 123 -15.39 25.30 -10.76
CA MET A 123 -15.33 26.19 -9.60
C MET A 123 -16.72 26.49 -9.03
N ASP A 124 -17.71 26.75 -9.88
CA ASP A 124 -19.08 27.02 -9.47
C ASP A 124 -19.74 25.78 -8.83
N ARG A 125 -19.50 24.60 -9.40
CA ARG A 125 -20.14 23.35 -8.95
C ARG A 125 -19.48 22.72 -7.72
N TYR A 126 -18.16 22.66 -7.71
CA TYR A 126 -17.42 21.90 -6.70
C TYR A 126 -16.66 22.78 -5.71
N ARG A 127 -16.53 24.10 -5.96
CA ARG A 127 -15.75 25.03 -5.13
C ARG A 127 -14.35 24.49 -4.85
N LEU A 128 -13.66 24.15 -5.94
CA LEU A 128 -12.35 23.49 -5.85
C LEU A 128 -11.34 24.38 -5.12
N PRO A 129 -10.47 23.79 -4.30
CA PRO A 129 -9.35 24.51 -3.69
C PRO A 129 -8.41 25.10 -4.76
N ARG A 130 -7.61 26.08 -4.33
CA ARG A 130 -6.55 26.62 -5.19
C ARG A 130 -5.59 25.49 -5.59
N ILE A 131 -5.14 25.55 -6.84
CA ILE A 131 -4.12 24.64 -7.39
C ILE A 131 -2.81 24.89 -6.63
N LEU A 132 -2.31 23.86 -5.96
CA LEU A 132 -1.11 23.90 -5.12
C LEU A 132 0.16 23.79 -5.97
N TYR A 133 1.23 24.48 -5.56
CA TYR A 133 2.57 24.21 -6.09
C TYR A 133 3.12 22.89 -5.55
N ALA A 134 4.18 22.36 -6.16
CA ALA A 134 4.79 21.10 -5.72
C ALA A 134 5.21 21.13 -4.25
N SER A 135 5.85 22.21 -3.79
CA SER A 135 6.27 22.36 -2.39
C SER A 135 5.10 22.29 -1.42
N GLU A 136 4.05 23.08 -1.66
CA GLU A 136 2.83 23.13 -0.84
C GLU A 136 2.08 21.79 -0.87
N LEU A 137 2.00 21.17 -2.05
CA LEU A 137 1.38 19.87 -2.24
C LEU A 137 2.10 18.81 -1.40
N LEU A 138 3.42 18.79 -1.43
CA LEU A 138 4.24 17.86 -0.67
C LEU A 138 4.13 18.09 0.83
N GLU A 139 4.14 19.34 1.28
CA GLU A 139 3.97 19.71 2.68
C GLU A 139 2.64 19.15 3.23
N LYS A 140 1.54 19.34 2.48
CA LYS A 140 0.21 18.89 2.91
C LYS A 140 -0.02 17.38 2.73
N ALA A 141 0.57 16.76 1.71
CA ALA A 141 0.41 15.33 1.44
C ALA A 141 1.30 14.44 2.32
N THR A 142 2.47 14.93 2.75
CA THR A 142 3.43 14.14 3.54
C THR A 142 2.84 13.53 4.83
N PRO A 143 2.04 14.26 5.63
CA PRO A 143 1.35 13.69 6.80
C PRO A 143 0.33 12.60 6.46
N LEU A 144 -0.16 12.54 5.23
CA LEU A 144 -1.19 11.60 4.76
C LEU A 144 -0.60 10.33 4.13
N LEU A 145 0.71 10.32 3.87
CA LEU A 145 1.45 9.16 3.36
C LEU A 145 1.27 7.85 4.16
N PRO A 146 0.98 7.83 5.48
CA PRO A 146 0.70 6.59 6.19
C PRO A 146 -0.46 5.76 5.60
N ILE A 147 -1.39 6.39 4.87
CA ILE A 147 -2.52 5.73 4.20
C ILE A 147 -2.07 4.61 3.26
N VAL A 148 -0.89 4.76 2.64
CA VAL A 148 -0.29 3.71 1.81
C VAL A 148 -0.19 2.41 2.60
N ARG A 149 0.31 2.46 3.85
CA ARG A 149 0.44 1.25 4.70
C ARG A 149 -0.92 0.74 5.15
N ASP A 150 -1.84 1.65 5.46
CA ASP A 150 -3.18 1.31 5.95
C ASP A 150 -4.03 0.61 4.87
N MET A 151 -3.84 0.99 3.60
CA MET A 151 -4.43 0.31 2.45
C MET A 151 -3.93 -1.14 2.28
N TYR A 152 -2.68 -1.45 2.67
CA TYR A 152 -2.20 -2.85 2.71
C TYR A 152 -2.66 -3.61 3.94
N ARG A 153 -2.99 -2.91 5.03
CA ARG A 153 -3.57 -3.51 6.24
C ARG A 153 -5.06 -3.80 6.09
N GLY A 154 -5.69 -3.33 5.01
CA GLY A 154 -7.14 -3.45 4.80
C GLY A 154 -7.95 -2.49 5.67
N VAL A 155 -7.35 -1.40 6.12
CA VAL A 155 -8.04 -0.35 6.90
C VAL A 155 -8.76 0.62 5.95
N VAL A 156 -8.20 0.84 4.76
CA VAL A 156 -8.77 1.71 3.73
C VAL A 156 -9.17 0.87 2.53
N ASP A 157 -10.45 0.93 2.19
CA ASP A 157 -10.97 0.40 0.92
C ASP A 157 -10.68 1.42 -0.19
N SER A 158 -9.80 1.02 -1.09
CA SER A 158 -9.29 1.85 -2.19
C SER A 158 -10.04 1.55 -3.47
N HIS A 159 -10.68 2.57 -4.04
CA HIS A 159 -11.35 2.46 -5.34
C HIS A 159 -10.34 2.19 -6.46
N TYR A 160 -9.18 2.86 -6.42
CA TYR A 160 -8.14 2.67 -7.44
C TYR A 160 -7.52 1.27 -7.37
N LYS A 161 -7.36 0.70 -6.17
CA LYS A 161 -6.88 -0.67 -6.02
C LYS A 161 -7.89 -1.69 -6.56
N PHE A 162 -9.18 -1.43 -6.40
CA PHE A 162 -10.24 -2.26 -6.98
C PHE A 162 -10.16 -2.25 -8.52
N GLU A 163 -10.15 -1.07 -9.15
CA GLU A 163 -10.03 -0.94 -10.62
C GLU A 163 -8.72 -1.56 -11.15
N ALA A 164 -7.61 -1.41 -10.40
CA ALA A 164 -6.34 -2.03 -10.74
C ALA A 164 -6.38 -3.57 -10.67
N ASN A 165 -7.13 -4.12 -9.70
CA ASN A 165 -7.35 -5.56 -9.59
C ASN A 165 -8.21 -6.08 -10.74
N GLU A 166 -9.30 -5.38 -11.09
CA GLU A 166 -10.16 -5.76 -12.21
C GLU A 166 -9.38 -5.80 -13.52
N MET A 167 -8.51 -4.82 -13.77
CA MET A 167 -7.67 -4.85 -14.97
C MET A 167 -6.66 -5.99 -14.97
N ARG A 168 -6.04 -6.28 -13.82
CA ARG A 168 -5.16 -7.45 -13.70
C ARG A 168 -5.92 -8.74 -13.98
N GLN A 169 -7.18 -8.87 -13.53
CA GLN A 169 -8.01 -10.04 -13.79
C GLN A 169 -8.45 -10.14 -15.25
N SER A 170 -8.63 -9.00 -15.93
CA SER A 170 -8.98 -8.97 -17.35
C SER A 170 -7.80 -9.34 -18.27
N SER A 171 -6.57 -9.20 -17.79
CA SER A 171 -5.37 -9.57 -18.54
C SER A 171 -5.02 -11.05 -18.36
N GLN A 172 -4.60 -11.68 -19.45
CA GLN A 172 -4.06 -13.05 -19.44
C GLN A 172 -2.55 -13.10 -19.16
N ARG A 173 -1.89 -11.94 -19.06
CA ARG A 173 -0.43 -11.85 -18.92
C ARG A 173 -0.03 -11.76 -17.45
N ALA A 174 1.13 -12.35 -17.12
CA ALA A 174 1.69 -12.28 -15.77
C ALA A 174 2.19 -10.88 -15.39
N ILE A 175 2.58 -10.07 -16.39
CA ILE A 175 3.08 -8.71 -16.24
C ILE A 175 2.38 -7.84 -17.28
N LEU A 176 2.08 -6.60 -16.89
CA LEU A 176 1.49 -5.60 -17.78
C LEU A 176 2.45 -5.26 -18.92
N SER A 177 1.99 -5.49 -20.14
CA SER A 177 2.77 -5.16 -21.33
C SER A 177 2.61 -3.70 -21.75
N VAL A 178 3.57 -3.19 -22.51
CA VAL A 178 3.54 -1.83 -23.06
C VAL A 178 2.31 -1.60 -23.97
N GLN A 179 1.90 -2.62 -24.74
CA GLN A 179 0.73 -2.54 -25.61
C GLN A 179 -0.57 -2.44 -24.80
N GLU A 180 -0.73 -3.28 -23.77
CA GLU A 180 -1.87 -3.20 -22.85
C GLU A 180 -1.90 -1.81 -22.20
N PHE A 181 -0.76 -1.35 -21.68
CA PHE A 181 -0.67 -0.03 -21.03
C PHE A 181 -1.12 1.12 -21.92
N ARG A 182 -0.75 1.10 -23.21
CA ARG A 182 -1.20 2.14 -24.16
C ARG A 182 -2.68 2.07 -24.50
N SER A 183 -3.28 0.88 -24.43
CA SER A 183 -4.71 0.69 -24.67
C SER A 183 -5.59 0.90 -23.43
N MET A 184 -4.98 1.04 -22.24
CA MET A 184 -5.73 1.22 -21.00
C MET A 184 -6.30 2.63 -20.88
N ASP A 185 -7.51 2.71 -20.33
CA ASP A 185 -8.09 3.98 -19.92
C ASP A 185 -7.43 4.50 -18.63
N LEU A 186 -6.33 5.23 -18.78
CA LEU A 186 -5.62 5.83 -17.64
C LEU A 186 -6.42 6.95 -16.97
N THR A 187 -7.49 7.45 -17.58
CA THR A 187 -8.36 8.47 -16.96
C THR A 187 -9.01 7.94 -15.68
N LYS A 188 -9.18 6.61 -15.58
CA LYS A 188 -9.67 5.96 -14.36
C LYS A 188 -8.79 6.17 -13.14
N PHE A 189 -7.51 6.47 -13.34
CA PHE A 189 -6.50 6.61 -12.28
C PHE A 189 -6.05 8.05 -12.11
N THR A 190 -6.64 8.98 -12.85
CA THR A 190 -6.30 10.40 -12.72
C THR A 190 -6.93 10.97 -11.45
N ALA A 191 -6.13 11.67 -10.66
CA ALA A 191 -6.53 12.33 -9.43
C ALA A 191 -7.30 13.64 -9.70
N GLY A 192 -8.39 13.55 -10.45
CA GLY A 192 -9.35 14.63 -10.69
C GLY A 192 -8.70 15.99 -10.93
N TYR A 193 -9.12 16.99 -10.15
CA TYR A 193 -8.67 18.37 -10.27
C TYR A 193 -7.18 18.62 -9.98
N TYR A 194 -6.46 17.67 -9.36
CA TYR A 194 -5.01 17.83 -9.15
C TYR A 194 -4.22 17.64 -10.45
N GLY A 195 -4.74 16.84 -11.38
CA GLY A 195 -4.06 16.49 -12.63
C GLY A 195 -2.96 15.44 -12.45
N MET A 196 -2.40 15.02 -13.59
CA MET A 196 -1.41 13.95 -13.65
C MET A 196 -0.03 14.40 -13.16
N LYS A 197 0.38 15.66 -13.41
CA LYS A 197 1.71 16.15 -13.01
C LYS A 197 1.89 16.10 -11.50
N ARG A 198 0.89 16.57 -10.76
CA ARG A 198 0.89 16.59 -9.28
C ARG A 198 0.77 15.19 -8.70
N GLN A 199 -0.07 14.35 -9.31
CA GLN A 199 -0.16 12.94 -8.95
C GLN A 199 1.17 12.21 -9.10
N PHE A 200 1.87 12.39 -10.21
CA PHE A 200 3.20 11.81 -10.39
C PHE A 200 4.17 12.29 -9.33
N LYS A 201 4.14 13.58 -8.97
CA LYS A 201 5.01 14.12 -7.92
C LYS A 201 4.78 13.44 -6.57
N ILE A 202 3.53 13.17 -6.19
CA ILE A 202 3.21 12.40 -4.99
C ILE A 202 3.73 10.97 -5.09
N GLY A 203 3.56 10.31 -6.25
CA GLY A 203 4.03 8.94 -6.43
C GLY A 203 5.54 8.80 -6.35
N GLU A 204 6.32 9.78 -6.83
CA GLU A 204 7.78 9.83 -6.62
C GLU A 204 8.13 9.80 -5.13
N ILE A 205 7.45 10.60 -4.31
CA ILE A 205 7.69 10.65 -2.87
C ILE A 205 7.25 9.34 -2.18
N ILE A 206 6.14 8.73 -2.62
CA ILE A 206 5.71 7.41 -2.14
C ILE A 206 6.80 6.38 -2.43
N LEU A 207 7.38 6.37 -3.63
CA LEU A 207 8.46 5.47 -3.98
C LEU A 207 9.71 5.74 -3.13
N GLN A 208 10.13 7.01 -2.98
CA GLN A 208 11.28 7.34 -2.14
C GLN A 208 11.12 6.85 -0.71
N LYS A 209 9.94 7.02 -0.11
CA LYS A 209 9.68 6.70 1.30
C LYS A 209 9.35 5.22 1.54
N TYR A 210 8.64 4.57 0.63
CA TYR A 210 8.07 3.24 0.83
C TYR A 210 8.55 2.17 -0.14
N LYS A 211 9.49 2.43 -1.06
CA LYS A 211 9.96 1.42 -2.02
C LYS A 211 10.36 0.10 -1.38
N SER A 212 11.12 0.12 -0.29
CA SER A 212 11.52 -1.10 0.42
C SER A 212 10.33 -1.85 1.04
N PHE A 213 9.34 -1.12 1.56
CA PHE A 213 8.10 -1.68 2.08
C PHE A 213 7.23 -2.29 0.97
N LEU A 214 7.09 -1.58 -0.15
CA LEU A 214 6.29 -2.02 -1.30
C LEU A 214 6.89 -3.27 -1.94
N LEU A 215 8.21 -3.34 -2.12
CA LEU A 215 8.91 -4.52 -2.65
C LEU A 215 8.72 -5.77 -1.77
N LYS A 216 8.64 -5.61 -0.44
CA LYS A 216 8.43 -6.73 0.48
C LYS A 216 6.98 -7.22 0.52
N ARG A 217 6.00 -6.36 0.25
CA ARG A 217 4.55 -6.66 0.36
C ARG A 217 3.84 -6.61 -0.99
N GLN A 218 4.52 -7.03 -2.04
CA GLN A 218 3.93 -7.06 -3.38
C GLN A 218 2.84 -8.14 -3.48
N GLY A 219 1.59 -7.70 -3.63
CA GLY A 219 0.53 -8.57 -4.14
C GLY A 219 0.63 -8.74 -5.66
N ASP A 220 -0.08 -9.72 -6.21
CA ASP A 220 -0.08 -10.04 -7.64
C ASP A 220 -0.39 -8.83 -8.52
N THR A 221 -1.37 -8.01 -8.13
CA THR A 221 -1.74 -6.80 -8.85
C THR A 221 -0.59 -5.82 -8.96
N MET A 222 0.16 -5.60 -7.87
CA MET A 222 1.32 -4.71 -7.90
C MET A 222 2.47 -5.28 -8.72
N LYS A 223 2.65 -6.61 -8.71
CA LYS A 223 3.64 -7.27 -9.57
C LYS A 223 3.28 -7.11 -11.04
N TRP A 224 1.99 -7.25 -11.36
CA TRP A 224 1.48 -7.08 -12.71
C TRP A 224 1.65 -5.65 -13.21
N TRP A 225 1.22 -4.65 -12.43
CA TRP A 225 1.40 -3.23 -12.76
C TRP A 225 2.86 -2.77 -12.74
N GLY A 226 3.69 -3.36 -11.89
CA GLY A 226 4.99 -2.81 -11.52
C GLY A 226 4.87 -1.79 -10.38
N VAL A 227 5.88 -1.75 -9.50
CA VAL A 227 5.84 -0.93 -8.27
C VAL A 227 5.75 0.56 -8.59
N SER A 228 6.45 1.02 -9.63
CA SER A 228 6.47 2.42 -10.04
C SER A 228 5.09 2.86 -10.51
N ASP A 229 4.51 2.14 -11.47
CA ASP A 229 3.21 2.51 -12.05
C ASP A 229 2.10 2.33 -11.02
N PHE A 230 2.15 1.29 -10.18
CA PHE A 230 1.22 1.15 -9.07
C PHE A 230 1.30 2.32 -8.08
N ALA A 231 2.50 2.85 -7.81
CA ALA A 231 2.64 4.01 -6.95
C ALA A 231 2.04 5.28 -7.56
N HIS A 232 2.24 5.50 -8.86
CA HIS A 232 1.73 6.68 -9.55
C HIS A 232 0.23 6.61 -9.82
N TYR A 233 -0.31 5.47 -10.25
CA TYR A 233 -1.69 5.34 -10.68
C TYR A 233 -2.62 4.85 -9.58
N VAL A 234 -2.14 4.14 -8.56
CA VAL A 234 -3.01 3.64 -7.48
C VAL A 234 -2.74 4.36 -6.17
N LEU A 235 -1.50 4.37 -5.68
CA LEU A 235 -1.20 4.90 -4.35
C LEU A 235 -1.29 6.43 -4.28
N ALA A 236 -0.78 7.14 -5.29
CA ALA A 236 -0.80 8.60 -5.29
C ALA A 236 -2.23 9.17 -5.32
N PRO A 237 -3.16 8.69 -6.16
CA PRO A 237 -4.55 9.11 -6.09
C PRO A 237 -5.21 8.87 -4.73
N GLU A 238 -4.93 7.75 -4.05
CA GLU A 238 -5.48 7.47 -2.72
C GLU A 238 -5.00 8.46 -1.65
N VAL A 239 -3.73 8.87 -1.73
CA VAL A 239 -3.19 9.94 -0.87
C VAL A 239 -3.85 11.27 -1.21
N LEU A 240 -4.04 11.58 -2.50
CA LEU A 240 -4.69 12.81 -2.95
C LEU A 240 -6.18 12.87 -2.60
N VAL A 241 -6.89 11.74 -2.57
CA VAL A 241 -8.28 11.65 -2.06
C VAL A 241 -8.32 12.09 -0.60
N SER A 242 -7.34 11.65 0.17
CA SER A 242 -7.25 11.99 1.60
C SER A 242 -6.88 13.44 1.82
N LEU A 243 -6.10 14.03 0.91
CA LEU A 243 -5.83 15.46 0.88
C LEU A 243 -7.08 16.26 0.49
N CYS A 244 -7.83 15.79 -0.50
CA CYS A 244 -9.09 16.38 -0.94
C CYS A 244 -10.10 16.46 0.21
N ILE A 245 -10.26 15.38 0.98
CA ILE A 245 -11.15 15.35 2.17
C ILE A 245 -10.77 16.47 3.16
N LYS A 246 -9.48 16.69 3.40
CA LYS A 246 -8.99 17.74 4.29
C LYS A 246 -9.18 19.14 3.71
N GLU A 247 -8.75 19.38 2.47
CA GLU A 247 -8.80 20.69 1.83
C GLU A 247 -10.24 21.18 1.63
N MET A 248 -11.14 20.28 1.24
CA MET A 248 -12.55 20.58 1.00
C MET A 248 -13.42 20.40 2.25
N ARG A 249 -12.81 20.03 3.39
CA ARG A 249 -13.49 19.80 4.67
C ARG A 249 -14.70 18.86 4.54
N LEU A 250 -14.51 17.76 3.80
CA LEU A 250 -15.59 16.78 3.58
C LEU A 250 -15.90 15.97 4.85
N SER A 251 -14.91 15.79 5.72
CA SER A 251 -15.00 15.15 7.04
C SER A 251 -13.74 15.49 7.86
N ASP A 252 -13.82 15.38 9.18
CA ASP A 252 -12.66 15.47 10.06
C ASP A 252 -11.79 14.21 10.01
N ASP A 253 -12.41 13.08 9.62
CA ASP A 253 -11.73 11.79 9.46
C ASP A 253 -11.53 11.44 7.98
N VAL A 254 -10.26 11.26 7.58
CA VAL A 254 -9.87 10.85 6.21
C VAL A 254 -10.19 9.39 5.89
N TYR A 255 -10.51 8.59 6.91
CA TYR A 255 -10.95 7.21 6.79
C TYR A 255 -12.48 7.08 6.69
N ASP A 256 -13.25 8.17 6.83
CA ASP A 256 -14.71 8.13 6.70
C ASP A 256 -15.12 7.69 5.28
N LYS A 257 -15.85 6.58 5.20
CA LYS A 257 -16.25 5.96 3.93
C LYS A 257 -17.05 6.91 3.05
N ASN A 258 -18.01 7.63 3.64
CA ASN A 258 -18.86 8.55 2.89
C ASN A 258 -18.07 9.75 2.34
N ALA A 259 -17.11 10.28 3.11
CA ALA A 259 -16.22 11.33 2.65
C ALA A 259 -15.31 10.88 1.51
N ARG A 260 -14.80 9.64 1.58
CA ARG A 260 -14.01 9.05 0.49
C ARG A 260 -14.82 8.87 -0.79
N GLU A 261 -16.05 8.35 -0.69
CA GLU A 261 -16.97 8.22 -1.82
C GLU A 261 -17.23 9.57 -2.50
N ARG A 262 -17.56 10.61 -1.71
CA ARG A 262 -17.71 11.98 -2.25
C ARG A 262 -16.42 12.51 -2.91
N ALA A 263 -15.26 12.22 -2.34
CA ALA A 263 -13.98 12.64 -2.91
C ALA A 263 -13.69 11.91 -4.24
N TYR A 264 -14.01 10.62 -4.35
CA TYR A 264 -13.91 9.88 -5.61
C TYR A 264 -14.85 10.45 -6.68
N ASP A 265 -16.08 10.81 -6.30
CA ASP A 265 -17.04 11.45 -7.21
C ASP A 265 -16.53 12.79 -7.73
N ILE A 266 -15.96 13.63 -6.83
CA ILE A 266 -15.34 14.90 -7.23
C ILE A 266 -14.19 14.61 -8.21
N PHE A 267 -13.35 13.61 -7.92
CA PHE A 267 -12.23 13.29 -8.78
C PHE A 267 -12.69 12.83 -10.17
N ALA A 268 -13.64 11.91 -10.25
CA ALA A 268 -14.21 11.42 -11.51
C ALA A 268 -14.78 12.56 -12.36
N ASN A 269 -15.43 13.55 -11.74
CA ASN A 269 -16.05 14.68 -12.44
C ASN A 269 -15.11 15.84 -12.76
N THR A 270 -13.88 15.83 -12.24
CA THR A 270 -12.91 16.93 -12.40
C THR A 270 -11.64 16.53 -13.15
N ILE A 271 -11.61 15.34 -13.76
CA ILE A 271 -10.47 14.86 -14.57
C ILE A 271 -10.10 15.88 -15.66
N LYS A 272 -11.09 16.38 -16.41
CA LYS A 272 -10.86 17.38 -17.48
C LYS A 272 -10.24 18.67 -16.94
N PHE A 273 -10.68 19.11 -15.76
CA PHE A 273 -10.06 20.26 -15.10
C PHE A 273 -8.60 19.97 -14.74
N GLY A 274 -8.32 18.79 -14.17
CA GLY A 274 -6.96 18.38 -13.86
C GLY A 274 -6.04 18.38 -15.07
N THR A 275 -6.47 17.78 -16.18
CA THR A 275 -5.64 17.61 -17.37
C THR A 275 -5.48 18.88 -18.21
N VAL A 276 -6.53 19.72 -18.29
CA VAL A 276 -6.53 20.91 -19.15
C VAL A 276 -6.16 22.17 -18.38
N VAL A 277 -6.56 22.31 -17.11
CA VAL A 277 -6.28 23.52 -16.32
C VAL A 277 -5.09 23.29 -15.39
N ALA A 278 -5.17 22.26 -14.53
CA ALA A 278 -4.17 22.09 -13.48
C ALA A 278 -2.81 21.68 -14.03
N ASP A 279 -2.76 20.75 -14.98
CA ASP A 279 -1.50 20.33 -15.59
C ASP A 279 -0.89 21.38 -16.52
N GLN A 280 -1.67 22.34 -17.03
CA GLN A 280 -1.13 23.51 -17.75
C GLN A 280 -0.63 24.60 -16.81
N SER A 281 -1.12 24.61 -15.56
CA SER A 281 -0.65 25.54 -14.54
C SER A 281 0.77 25.15 -14.07
N PRO A 282 1.61 26.15 -13.76
CA PRO A 282 2.96 25.92 -13.27
C PRO A 282 2.93 25.04 -12.01
N LEU A 283 3.78 24.02 -12.01
CA LEU A 283 3.99 23.12 -10.89
C LEU A 283 4.92 23.77 -9.87
N GLU A 284 5.89 24.55 -10.35
CA GLU A 284 6.89 25.22 -9.53
C GLU A 284 6.73 26.75 -9.60
N PRO A 285 7.01 27.50 -8.52
CA PRO A 285 6.83 28.96 -8.51
C PRO A 285 7.67 29.71 -9.55
N TRP A 286 8.81 29.15 -9.95
CA TRP A 286 9.69 29.76 -10.96
C TRP A 286 9.28 29.46 -12.41
N GLU A 287 8.29 28.60 -12.64
CA GLU A 287 7.73 28.38 -13.99
C GLU A 287 6.78 29.52 -14.40
N VAL A 288 6.49 30.45 -13.49
CA VAL A 288 5.66 31.65 -13.73
C VAL A 288 6.46 32.80 -14.37
N VAL A 289 7.72 32.56 -14.78
CA VAL A 289 8.57 33.61 -15.35
C VAL A 289 8.19 33.86 -16.83
N PRO A 290 7.91 35.11 -17.22
CA PRO A 290 7.53 35.49 -18.58
C PRO A 290 8.67 35.36 -19.60
#